data_AF-A0AAW1WWC9-F1
#
_entry.id   AF-A0AAW1WWC9-F1
#
_cell.length_a   1.000
_cell.length_b   1.000
_cell.length_c   1.000
_cell.angle_alpha   90.00
_cell.angle_beta   90.00
_cell.angle_gamma   90.00
#
_symmetry.space_group_name_H-M   'P 1'
#
loop_
_entity.id
_entity.type
_entity.pdbx_description
1 polymer ?
#
loop_
_entity_poly.entity_id
_entity_poly.type
_entity_poly.pdbx_seq_one_letter_code
_entity_poly.pdbx_strand_id
1 'polypeptide(L)'
;MSMSKKNLHALQYSDVEAMKEKFAKLLLGEDITGGYKGLSTALALSNAITNLAATVFGELWKLEPLSEEMKTKWRREMDWLLSPTNYMVELVPAKQNGANGRH
;
A
#
# COMPACT_ATOMS: atom_id res chain seq x y z
N MET A 1 29.84 15.79 -2.35
CA MET A 1 28.38 15.87 -2.51
C MET A 1 27.77 14.99 -3.63
N SER A 2 28.54 14.19 -4.38
CA SER A 2 28.02 13.37 -5.50
C SER A 2 27.42 11.99 -5.09
N MET A 3 27.82 11.44 -3.93
CA MET A 3 27.36 10.11 -3.49
C MET A 3 25.93 10.06 -2.92
N SER A 4 25.33 11.20 -2.56
CA SER A 4 24.02 11.25 -1.90
C SER A 4 22.84 11.08 -2.88
N LYS A 5 22.93 11.63 -4.10
CA LYS A 5 21.85 11.53 -5.11
C LYS A 5 21.68 10.13 -5.70
N LYS A 6 22.79 9.39 -5.89
CA LYS A 6 22.74 8.02 -6.43
C LYS A 6 22.06 7.04 -5.46
N ASN A 7 22.31 7.19 -4.16
CA ASN A 7 21.67 6.37 -3.12
C ASN A 7 20.18 6.66 -2.98
N LEU A 8 19.75 7.91 -3.13
CA LEU A 8 18.32 8.27 -3.07
C LEU A 8 17.52 7.64 -4.21
N HIS A 9 18.08 7.62 -5.42
CA HIS A 9 17.43 7.03 -6.60
C HIS A 9 17.38 5.50 -6.53
N ALA A 10 18.39 4.86 -5.93
CA ALA A 10 18.43 3.42 -5.68
C ALA A 10 17.43 3.00 -4.58
N LEU A 11 17.31 3.78 -3.50
CA LEU A 11 16.30 3.58 -2.44
C LEU A 11 14.87 3.72 -2.98
N GLN A 12 14.63 4.70 -3.88
CA GLN A 12 13.35 4.85 -4.57
C GLN A 12 13.05 3.65 -5.47
N TYR A 13 14.06 3.10 -6.16
CA TYR A 13 13.90 1.92 -7.00
C TYR A 13 13.57 0.66 -6.16
N SER A 14 14.26 0.45 -5.04
CA SER A 14 13.96 -0.69 -4.15
C SER A 14 12.57 -0.60 -3.54
N ASP A 15 12.11 0.60 -3.21
CA ASP A 15 10.76 0.82 -2.69
C ASP A 15 9.68 0.53 -3.73
N VAL A 16 9.89 0.95 -4.98
CA VAL A 16 8.97 0.66 -6.09
C VAL A 16 8.92 -0.84 -6.37
N GLU A 17 10.06 -1.54 -6.31
CA GLU A 17 10.07 -2.98 -6.52
C GLU A 17 9.36 -3.75 -5.39
N ALA A 18 9.59 -3.34 -4.14
CA ALA A 18 8.86 -3.89 -2.98
C ALA A 18 7.35 -3.62 -3.06
N MET A 19 6.97 -2.43 -3.53
CA MET A 19 5.57 -2.07 -3.77
C MET A 19 4.94 -2.97 -4.86
N LYS A 20 5.62 -3.15 -6.01
CA LYS A 20 5.17 -4.05 -7.08
C LYS A 20 4.98 -5.48 -6.59
N GLU A 21 5.92 -6.00 -5.81
CA GLU A 21 5.84 -7.35 -5.26
C GLU A 21 4.59 -7.53 -4.38
N LYS A 22 4.30 -6.55 -3.51
CA LYS A 22 3.12 -6.57 -2.65
C LYS A 22 1.82 -6.50 -3.45
N PHE A 23 1.73 -5.59 -4.41
CA PHE A 23 0.53 -5.48 -5.26
C PHE A 23 0.35 -6.71 -6.15
N ALA A 24 1.42 -7.31 -6.68
CA ALA A 24 1.32 -8.56 -7.42
C ALA A 24 0.73 -9.68 -6.55
N LYS A 25 1.18 -9.82 -5.29
CA LYS A 25 0.62 -10.79 -4.33
C LYS A 25 -0.86 -10.52 -4.03
N LEU A 26 -1.26 -9.26 -3.91
CA LEU A 26 -2.67 -8.88 -3.72
C LEU A 26 -3.54 -9.27 -4.93
N LEU A 27 -3.04 -9.03 -6.14
CA LEU A 27 -3.75 -9.36 -7.38
C LEU A 27 -3.87 -10.87 -7.62
N LEU A 28 -2.89 -11.65 -7.15
CA LEU A 28 -2.95 -13.11 -7.17
C LEU A 28 -3.91 -13.69 -6.13
N GLY A 29 -4.34 -12.91 -5.13
CA GLY A 29 -5.27 -13.38 -4.10
C GLY A 29 -4.75 -14.59 -3.31
N GLU A 30 -3.45 -14.61 -2.98
CA GLU A 30 -2.74 -15.76 -2.37
C GLU A 30 -2.56 -17.00 -3.27
N ASP A 31 -3.12 -17.02 -4.48
CA ASP A 31 -2.86 -18.09 -5.46
C ASP A 31 -1.55 -17.81 -6.22
N ILE A 32 -0.44 -18.28 -5.65
CA ILE A 32 0.89 -18.16 -6.25
C ILE A 32 1.07 -18.99 -7.52
N THR A 33 0.09 -19.83 -7.91
CA THR A 33 0.14 -20.59 -9.17
C THR A 33 -0.29 -19.76 -10.37
N GLY A 34 -0.89 -18.59 -10.16
CA GLY A 34 -1.47 -17.76 -11.22
C GLY A 34 -2.80 -18.29 -11.77
N GLY A 35 -3.44 -19.21 -11.04
CA GLY A 35 -4.75 -19.76 -11.37
C GLY A 35 -5.91 -18.85 -10.94
N TYR A 36 -7.12 -19.41 -10.95
CA TYR A 36 -8.37 -18.71 -10.59
C TYR A 36 -8.83 -18.99 -9.15
N LYS A 37 -8.02 -19.68 -8.34
CA LYS A 37 -8.42 -20.12 -6.98
C LYS A 37 -8.04 -19.10 -5.90
N GLY A 38 -7.66 -17.90 -6.30
CA GLY A 38 -7.32 -16.82 -5.39
C GLY A 38 -8.52 -16.38 -4.53
N LEU A 39 -8.19 -15.89 -3.34
CA LEU A 39 -9.10 -15.17 -2.46
C LEU A 39 -9.55 -13.86 -3.10
N SER A 40 -10.67 -13.32 -2.63
CA SER A 40 -11.10 -11.97 -3.02
C SER A 40 -10.02 -10.94 -2.68
N THR A 41 -9.90 -9.90 -3.51
CA THR A 41 -8.95 -8.80 -3.25
C THR A 41 -9.16 -8.16 -1.88
N ALA A 42 -10.41 -8.08 -1.40
CA ALA A 42 -10.74 -7.56 -0.07
C ALA A 42 -10.13 -8.42 1.06
N LEU A 43 -10.19 -9.75 0.92
CA LEU A 43 -9.60 -10.67 1.88
C LEU A 43 -8.07 -10.67 1.78
N ALA A 44 -7.51 -10.66 0.57
CA ALA A 44 -6.07 -10.56 0.35
C ALA A 44 -5.50 -9.25 0.97
N LEU A 45 -6.23 -8.13 0.84
CA LEU A 45 -5.86 -6.86 1.47
C LEU A 45 -5.90 -6.96 3.00
N SER A 46 -6.94 -7.58 3.55
CA SER A 46 -7.09 -7.79 5.00
C SER A 46 -5.95 -8.64 5.57
N ASN A 47 -5.59 -9.72 4.87
CA ASN A 47 -4.47 -10.59 5.24
C ASN A 47 -3.13 -9.86 5.13
N ALA A 48 -2.93 -9.05 4.09
CA ALA A 48 -1.72 -8.24 3.94
C ALA A 48 -1.53 -7.23 5.08
N ILE A 49 -2.61 -6.54 5.51
CA ILE A 49 -2.58 -5.63 6.67
C ILE A 49 -2.25 -6.40 7.96
N THR A 50 -2.89 -7.55 8.16
CA THR A 50 -2.69 -8.38 9.36
C THR A 50 -1.25 -8.89 9.43
N ASN A 51 -0.70 -9.36 8.32
CA ASN A 51 0.68 -9.82 8.22
C ASN A 51 1.70 -8.68 8.41
N LEU A 52 1.40 -7.49 7.91
CA LEU A 52 2.22 -6.29 8.16
C LEU A 52 2.24 -5.95 9.65
N ALA A 53 1.07 -5.96 10.31
CA ALA A 53 0.97 -5.72 11.74
C ALA A 53 1.74 -6.77 12.55
N ALA A 54 1.63 -8.05 12.19
CA ALA A 54 2.40 -9.12 12.83
C ALA A 54 3.92 -8.93 12.63
N THR A 55 4.35 -8.50 11.44
CA THR A 55 5.77 -8.24 11.14
C THR A 55 6.32 -7.03 11.91
N VAL A 56 5.51 -5.99 12.11
CA VAL A 56 5.95 -4.73 12.74
C VAL A 56 5.78 -4.74 14.26
N PHE A 57 4.77 -5.44 14.78
CA PHE A 57 4.43 -5.40 16.20
C PHE A 57 4.50 -6.77 16.88
N GLY A 58 4.65 -7.87 16.13
CA GLY A 58 4.59 -9.22 16.69
C GLY A 58 5.73 -9.56 17.65
N GLU A 59 6.87 -8.87 17.55
CA GLU A 59 8.01 -9.04 18.46
C GLU A 59 7.96 -8.08 19.66
N LEU A 60 6.98 -7.17 19.75
CA LEU A 60 6.85 -6.24 20.87
C LEU A 60 6.15 -6.91 22.05
N TRP A 61 6.95 -7.47 22.94
CA TRP A 61 6.49 -8.10 24.17
C TRP A 61 6.38 -7.12 25.36
N LYS A 62 6.81 -5.88 25.17
CA LYS A 62 6.76 -4.78 26.14
C LYS A 62 6.33 -3.48 25.47
N LEU A 63 5.83 -2.55 26.29
CA LEU A 63 5.55 -1.18 25.85
C LEU A 63 6.87 -0.43 25.71
N GLU A 64 7.42 -0.45 24.51
CA GLU A 64 8.62 0.28 24.13
C GLU A 64 8.40 1.05 22.81
N PRO A 65 9.14 2.15 22.58
CA PRO A 65 9.07 2.84 21.30
C PRO A 65 9.53 1.93 20.17
N LEU A 66 8.79 1.89 19.05
CA LEU A 66 9.29 1.24 17.84
C LEU A 66 10.62 1.85 17.39
N SER A 67 11.48 1.03 16.81
CA SER A 67 12.65 1.50 16.08
C SER A 67 12.22 2.39 14.90
N GLU A 68 13.06 3.35 14.52
CA GLU A 68 12.76 4.23 13.38
C GLU A 68 12.60 3.46 12.07
N GLU A 69 13.29 2.34 11.93
CA GLU A 69 13.16 1.42 10.80
C GLU A 69 11.74 0.84 10.72
N MET A 70 11.25 0.25 11.82
CA MET A 70 9.91 -0.34 11.86
C MET A 70 8.82 0.72 11.68
N LYS A 71 8.97 1.90 12.27
CA LYS A 71 8.04 3.03 12.06
C LYS A 71 7.98 3.44 10.59
N THR A 72 9.13 3.52 9.94
CA THR A 72 9.23 3.93 8.53
C THR A 72 8.64 2.86 7.62
N LYS A 73 8.94 1.59 7.86
CA LYS A 73 8.35 0.45 7.16
C LYS A 73 6.82 0.42 7.32
N TRP A 74 6.33 0.53 8.55
CA TRP A 74 4.90 0.56 8.85
C TRP A 74 4.19 1.67 8.08
N ARG A 75 4.66 2.92 8.20
CA ARG A 75 4.05 4.05 7.49
C ARG A 75 4.03 3.85 5.98
N ARG A 76 5.16 3.44 5.40
CA ARG A 76 5.30 3.26 3.95
C ARG A 76 4.39 2.16 3.42
N GLU A 77 4.46 0.97 4.02
CA GLU A 77 3.70 -0.18 3.51
C GLU A 77 2.20 -0.05 3.79
N MET A 78 1.82 0.54 4.94
CA MET A 78 0.42 0.82 5.23
C MET A 78 -0.17 1.85 4.25
N ASP A 79 0.60 2.88 3.88
CA ASP A 79 0.19 3.85 2.85
C ASP A 79 -0.09 3.16 1.51
N TRP A 80 0.78 2.24 1.08
CA TRP A 80 0.53 1.42 -0.12
C TRP A 80 -0.75 0.59 -0.01
N LEU A 81 -0.95 -0.11 1.11
CA LEU A 81 -2.13 -0.95 1.33
C LEU A 81 -3.43 -0.14 1.43
N LEU A 82 -3.38 1.10 1.93
CA LEU A 82 -4.55 1.98 2.02
C LEU A 82 -4.82 2.76 0.74
N SER A 83 -3.86 2.86 -0.17
CA SER A 83 -4.01 3.60 -1.42
C SER A 83 -5.25 3.26 -2.27
N PRO A 84 -5.77 2.00 -2.32
CA PRO A 84 -7.00 1.69 -3.06
C PRO A 84 -8.24 2.43 -2.50
N THR A 85 -8.25 2.77 -1.21
CA THR A 85 -9.38 3.45 -0.58
C THR A 85 -9.60 4.86 -1.10
N ASN A 86 -8.56 5.51 -1.63
CA ASN A 86 -8.65 6.82 -2.27
C ASN A 86 -9.51 6.79 -3.55
N TYR A 87 -9.72 5.61 -4.14
CA TYR A 87 -10.50 5.40 -5.34
C TYR A 87 -11.89 4.80 -5.05
N MET A 88 -12.21 4.53 -3.78
CA MET A 88 -13.53 4.07 -3.35
C MET A 88 -14.45 5.27 -3.19
N VAL A 89 -15.04 5.70 -4.30
CA VAL A 89 -15.86 6.91 -4.36
C VAL A 89 -17.35 6.59 -4.48
N GLU A 90 -18.17 7.43 -3.88
CA GLU A 90 -19.62 7.47 -4.13
C GLU A 90 -19.90 8.36 -5.34
N LEU A 91 -20.65 7.84 -6.30
CA LEU A 91 -21.07 8.62 -7.47
C LEU A 91 -22.34 9.40 -7.13
N VAL A 92 -22.17 10.68 -6.79
CA VAL A 92 -23.27 11.59 -6.47
C VAL A 92 -23.62 12.43 -7.70
N PRO A 93 -24.91 12.55 -8.08
CA PRO A 93 -25.32 13.44 -9.15
C PRO A 93 -24.88 14.88 -8.88
N ALA A 94 -24.13 15.46 -9.82
CA ALA A 94 -23.69 16.84 -9.77
C ALA A 94 -24.09 17.57 -11.05
N LYS A 95 -24.57 18.81 -10.91
CA LYS A 95 -24.81 19.71 -12.04
C LYS A 95 -23.69 20.74 -12.07
N GLN A 96 -22.94 20.78 -13.17
CA GLN A 96 -21.97 21.83 -13.43
C GLN A 96 -22.54 22.79 -14.46
N ASN A 97 -22.53 24.09 -14.15
CA ASN A 97 -22.84 25.14 -15.11
C ASN A 97 -21.55 25.61 -15.76
N GLY A 98 -21.49 25.62 -17.09
CA GLY A 98 -20.41 26.28 -17.81
C GLY A 98 -20.45 27.80 -17.56
N ALA A 99 -19.35 28.50 -17.85
CA ALA A 99 -19.25 29.96 -17.70
C ALA A 99 -20.37 30.75 -18.42
N ASN A 100 -21.05 30.10 -19.35
CA ASN A 100 -22.10 30.67 -20.19
C ASN A 100 -23.53 30.36 -19.66
N GLY A 101 -23.65 29.75 -18.47
CA GLY A 101 -24.94 29.52 -17.80
C GLY A 101 -25.89 28.53 -18.50
N ARG A 102 -25.38 27.61 -19.32
CA ARG A 102 -26.18 26.53 -19.91
C ARG A 102 -25.78 25.16 -19.36
N HIS A 103 -26.78 24.46 -18.84
CA HIS A 103 -26.79 23.04 -18.48
C HIS A 103 -27.06 22.18 -19.73
#